data_AF-A0A4U9CZE2-F1
#
_entry.id   AF-A0A4U9CZE2-F1
#
_cell.length_a   1.000
_cell.length_b   1.000
_cell.length_c   1.000
_cell.angle_alpha   90.00
_cell.angle_beta   90.00
_cell.angle_gamma   90.00
#
_symmetry.space_group_name_H-M   'P 1'
#
loop_
_entity.id
_entity.type
_entity.pdbx_description
1 polymer ?
#
loop_
_entity_poly.entity_id
_entity_poly.type
_entity_poly.pdbx_seq_one_letter_code
_entity_poly.pdbx_strand_id
1 'polypeptide(L)'
;MSGNFIIAQPLGVDDGVDYCHSGRIRRIDEEAIHRQLDNGAIVLMGPVAVSVTGESFNLTSEEIATQLAIKLKAGKNDRLLLFARGVQPGGRDRSRSCSRTKPGAG
;
A
#
# COMPACT_ATOMS: atom_id res chain seq x y z
N MET A 1 -2.52 -7.23 18.63
CA MET A 1 -1.52 -6.39 17.94
C MET A 1 -2.06 -6.08 16.55
N SER A 2 -2.23 -4.80 16.19
CA SER A 2 -2.58 -4.39 14.83
C SER A 2 -1.30 -4.37 13.98
N GLY A 3 -1.08 -5.41 13.18
CA GLY A 3 0.08 -5.51 12.31
C GLY A 3 -0.14 -4.82 10.98
N ASN A 4 0.94 -4.33 10.36
CA ASN A 4 0.93 -4.02 8.93
C ASN A 4 0.91 -5.36 8.17
N PHE A 5 -0.24 -5.71 7.61
CA PHE A 5 -0.41 -6.94 6.82
C PHE A 5 0.14 -6.81 5.39
N ILE A 6 0.56 -5.61 5.01
CA ILE A 6 1.01 -5.27 3.66
C ILE A 6 2.46 -4.81 3.74
N ILE A 7 3.29 -5.40 2.89
CA ILE A 7 4.66 -4.98 2.63
C ILE A 7 4.66 -4.24 1.30
N ALA A 8 5.12 -2.98 1.32
CA ALA A 8 5.26 -2.17 0.12
C ALA A 8 6.66 -2.31 -0.51
N GLN A 9 6.75 -1.97 -1.79
CA GLN A 9 8.01 -1.72 -2.48
C GLN A 9 7.90 -0.45 -3.33
N PRO A 10 9.00 0.28 -3.55
CA PRO A 10 8.98 1.48 -4.37
C PRO A 10 8.47 1.16 -5.77
N LEU A 11 7.64 2.05 -6.32
CA LEU A 11 7.15 1.90 -7.68
C LEU A 11 8.29 2.07 -8.70
N GLY A 12 9.30 2.87 -8.34
CA GLY A 12 10.49 3.14 -9.13
C GLY A 12 10.28 4.24 -10.17
N VAL A 13 11.07 4.16 -11.24
CA VAL A 13 10.91 4.99 -12.44
C VAL A 13 10.13 4.19 -13.47
N ASP A 14 8.97 4.69 -13.87
CA ASP A 14 8.18 4.14 -14.98
C ASP A 14 8.06 5.21 -16.06
N ASP A 15 8.42 4.87 -17.30
CA ASP A 15 8.45 5.77 -18.46
C ASP A 15 9.14 7.15 -18.24
N GLY A 16 10.23 7.16 -17.46
CA GLY A 16 10.99 8.39 -17.16
C GLY A 16 10.39 9.28 -16.06
N VAL A 17 9.26 8.87 -15.46
CA VAL A 17 8.66 9.52 -14.29
C VAL A 17 9.08 8.77 -13.02
N ASP A 18 9.74 9.48 -12.11
CA ASP A 18 10.11 8.94 -10.79
C ASP A 18 8.93 9.12 -9.82
N TYR A 19 8.39 7.98 -9.37
CA TYR A 19 7.22 7.95 -8.48
C TYR A 19 7.59 8.00 -6.99
N CYS A 20 8.87 8.11 -6.64
CA CYS A 20 9.41 8.41 -5.30
C CYS A 20 8.68 7.68 -4.15
N HIS A 21 7.78 8.34 -3.41
CA HIS A 21 7.06 7.76 -2.26
C HIS A 21 5.80 6.95 -2.63
N SER A 22 5.50 6.83 -3.92
CA SER A 22 4.46 5.91 -4.39
C SER A 22 5.04 4.50 -4.38
N GLY A 23 4.33 3.60 -3.72
CA GLY A 23 4.69 2.19 -3.69
C GLY A 23 3.69 1.35 -4.47
N ARG A 24 4.07 0.10 -4.70
CA ARG A 24 3.15 -0.97 -5.10
C ARG A 24 3.15 -2.05 -4.03
N ILE A 25 2.09 -2.86 -3.98
CA ILE A 25 2.05 -3.99 -3.06
C ILE A 25 3.12 -5.01 -3.46
N ARG A 26 4.02 -5.34 -2.54
CA ARG A 26 5.02 -6.41 -2.72
C ARG A 26 4.48 -7.73 -2.22
N ARG A 27 3.92 -7.73 -1.01
CA ARG A 27 3.40 -8.92 -0.35
C ARG A 27 2.26 -8.55 0.58
N ILE A 28 1.28 -9.45 0.68
CA ILE A 28 0.19 -9.41 1.65
C ILE A 28 0.33 -10.66 2.53
N ASP A 29 0.21 -10.49 3.84
CA ASP A 29 0.14 -11.58 4.81
C ASP A 29 -1.31 -12.05 4.97
N GLU A 30 -1.72 -12.90 4.02
CA GLU A 30 -3.08 -13.43 3.93
C GLU A 30 -3.44 -14.29 5.15
N GLU A 31 -2.49 -15.09 5.64
CA GLU A 31 -2.71 -15.94 6.82
C GLU A 31 -2.99 -15.11 8.07
N ALA A 32 -2.23 -14.04 8.29
CA ALA A 32 -2.45 -13.17 9.43
C ALA A 32 -3.81 -12.47 9.35
N ILE A 33 -4.24 -12.04 8.15
CA ILE A 33 -5.58 -11.46 7.93
C ILE A 33 -6.67 -12.48 8.22
N HIS A 34 -6.58 -13.70 7.65
CA HIS A 34 -7.55 -14.76 7.89
C HIS A 34 -7.66 -15.11 9.37
N ARG A 35 -6.54 -15.25 10.09
CA ARG A 35 -6.56 -15.51 11.54
C ARG A 35 -7.29 -14.42 12.32
N GLN A 36 -7.16 -13.14 11.92
CA GLN A 36 -7.90 -12.06 12.57
C GLN A 36 -9.40 -12.14 12.27
N LEU A 37 -9.76 -12.38 11.02
CA LEU A 37 -11.17 -12.51 10.59
C LEU A 37 -11.85 -13.73 11.24
N ASP A 38 -11.16 -14.87 11.31
CA ASP A 38 -11.64 -16.11 11.93
C ASP A 38 -11.88 -15.94 13.44
N ASN A 39 -11.08 -15.08 14.09
CA ASN A 39 -11.28 -14.69 15.48
C ASN A 39 -12.44 -13.69 15.67
N GLY A 40 -13.18 -13.36 14.60
CA GLY A 40 -14.28 -12.39 14.62
C GLY A 40 -13.82 -10.94 14.69
N ALA A 41 -12.52 -10.66 14.50
CA ALA A 41 -12.01 -9.30 14.49
C ALA A 41 -12.31 -8.60 13.15
N ILE A 42 -12.36 -7.28 13.19
CA ILE A 42 -12.46 -6.44 12.00
C ILE A 42 -11.05 -5.98 11.65
N VAL A 43 -10.58 -6.33 10.45
CA VAL A 43 -9.26 -5.90 9.98
C VAL A 43 -9.38 -4.51 9.38
N LEU A 44 -8.52 -3.61 9.84
CA LEU A 44 -8.48 -2.23 9.39
C LEU A 44 -7.17 -1.92 8.69
N MET A 45 -7.25 -1.47 7.43
CA MET A 45 -6.08 -1.10 6.64
C MET A 45 -6.21 0.30 6.04
N GLY A 46 -5.15 1.08 6.19
CA GLY A 46 -5.00 2.39 5.54
C GLY A 46 -4.17 2.29 4.26
N PRO A 47 -4.09 3.39 3.48
CA PRO A 47 -3.35 3.42 2.22
C PRO A 47 -1.82 3.49 2.41
N VAL A 48 -1.30 3.35 3.63
CA VAL A 48 0.13 3.43 3.91
C VAL A 48 0.64 2.06 4.31
N ALA A 49 1.71 1.62 3.67
CA ALA A 49 2.38 0.37 3.98
C ALA A 49 3.90 0.57 4.10
N VAL A 50 4.54 -0.30 4.86
CA VAL A 50 5.97 -0.20 5.16
C VAL A 50 6.73 -1.23 4.33
N SER A 51 7.90 -0.85 3.83
CA SER A 51 8.80 -1.76 3.11
C SER A 51 9.64 -2.60 4.08
N VAL A 52 10.38 -3.57 3.51
CA VAL A 52 11.35 -4.36 4.27
C VAL A 52 12.51 -3.53 4.85
N THR A 53 12.77 -2.34 4.30
CA THR A 53 13.78 -1.39 4.79
C THR A 53 13.24 -0.45 5.87
N GLY A 54 11.94 -0.51 6.19
CA GLY A 54 11.29 0.37 7.16
C GLY A 54 10.77 1.70 6.57
N GLU A 55 10.85 1.86 5.25
CA GLU A 55 10.35 3.07 4.56
C GLU A 55 8.84 2.98 4.35
N SER A 56 8.13 4.09 4.51
CA SER A 56 6.68 4.14 4.34
C SER A 56 6.33 4.60 2.93
N PHE A 57 5.47 3.84 2.26
CA PHE A 57 5.00 4.14 0.92
C PHE A 57 3.49 4.31 0.92
N ASN A 58 3.01 5.22 0.07
CA ASN A 58 1.60 5.40 -0.17
C ASN A 58 1.16 4.45 -1.30
N LEU A 59 0.15 3.65 -1.01
CA LEU A 59 -0.48 2.69 -1.90
C LEU A 59 -1.87 3.19 -2.27
N THR A 60 -2.35 2.83 -3.45
CA THR A 60 -3.72 3.17 -3.83
C THR A 60 -4.69 2.25 -3.10
N SER A 61 -5.78 2.83 -2.58
CA SER A 61 -6.81 2.04 -1.89
C SER A 61 -7.50 1.04 -2.83
N GLU A 62 -7.56 1.37 -4.13
CA GLU A 62 -8.07 0.50 -5.18
C GLU A 62 -7.19 -0.74 -5.38
N GLU A 63 -5.86 -0.58 -5.44
CA GLU A 63 -4.93 -1.71 -5.54
C GLU A 63 -5.00 -2.60 -4.30
N ILE A 64 -5.06 -2.00 -3.10
CA ILE A 64 -5.25 -2.74 -1.84
C ILE A 64 -6.54 -3.55 -1.89
N ALA A 65 -7.68 -2.92 -2.22
CA ALA A 65 -8.98 -3.58 -2.27
C ALA A 65 -8.98 -4.74 -3.27
N THR A 66 -8.45 -4.49 -4.47
CA THR A 66 -8.42 -5.48 -5.57
C THR A 66 -7.56 -6.67 -5.20
N GLN A 67 -6.33 -6.43 -4.73
CA GLN A 67 -5.43 -7.50 -4.32
C GLN A 67 -6.04 -8.32 -3.18
N LEU A 68 -6.59 -7.67 -2.16
CA LEU A 68 -7.24 -8.36 -1.05
C LEU A 68 -8.44 -9.19 -1.51
N ALA A 69 -9.30 -8.65 -2.39
CA ALA A 69 -10.44 -9.38 -2.91
C ALA A 69 -10.02 -10.64 -3.70
N ILE A 70 -8.95 -10.54 -4.49
CA ILE A 70 -8.39 -11.68 -5.24
C ILE A 70 -7.80 -12.72 -4.28
N LYS A 71 -7.03 -12.25 -3.29
CA LYS A 71 -6.25 -13.06 -2.34
C LYS A 71 -7.13 -13.81 -1.34
N LEU A 72 -8.06 -13.10 -0.71
CA LEU A 72 -8.96 -13.65 0.31
C LEU A 72 -10.07 -14.52 -0.29
N LYS A 73 -10.21 -14.55 -1.63
CA LYS A 73 -11.23 -15.32 -2.36
C LYS A 73 -12.61 -15.20 -1.71
N ALA A 74 -13.06 -13.97 -1.47
CA ALA A 74 -14.42 -13.59 -1.07
C ALA A 74 -15.23 -14.70 -0.39
N GLY A 75 -14.75 -15.15 0.77
CA GLY A 75 -15.56 -15.97 1.66
C GLY A 75 -16.68 -15.10 2.22
N LYS A 76 -17.85 -15.67 2.51
CA LYS A 76 -19.01 -14.93 3.06
C LYS A 76 -18.71 -14.14 4.37
N ASN A 77 -17.52 -14.29 4.96
CA ASN A 77 -17.14 -13.76 6.27
C ASN A 77 -16.07 -12.65 6.22
N ASP A 78 -15.75 -12.09 5.05
CA ASP A 78 -14.67 -11.11 4.91
C ASP A 78 -15.07 -9.72 5.45
N ARG A 79 -14.94 -9.53 6.78
CA ARG A 79 -15.24 -8.26 7.48
C ARG A 79 -14.03 -7.31 7.44
N LEU A 80 -13.73 -6.81 6.24
CA LEU A 80 -12.64 -5.86 6.03
C LEU A 80 -13.16 -4.41 5.98
N LEU A 81 -12.49 -3.51 6.69
CA LEU A 81 -12.70 -2.07 6.56
C LEU A 81 -11.44 -1.40 5.99
N LEU A 82 -11.59 -0.76 4.83
CA LEU A 82 -10.53 0.02 4.19
C LEU A 82 -10.77 1.50 4.46
N PHE A 83 -9.90 2.13 5.25
CA PHE A 83 -9.94 3.58 5.43
C PHE A 83 -9.03 4.25 4.42
N ALA A 84 -9.59 4.64 3.29
CA ALA A 84 -8.97 5.56 2.35
C ALA A 84 -9.15 7.00 2.86
N ARG A 85 -8.26 7.47 3.73
CA ARG A 85 -8.19 8.92 3.98
C ARG A 85 -7.70 9.54 2.68
N GLY A 86 -8.55 10.34 2.02
CA GLY A 86 -8.26 10.92 0.71
C GLY A 86 -6.84 11.46 0.65
N VAL A 87 -6.04 10.88 -0.24
CA VAL A 87 -4.68 11.35 -0.52
C VAL A 87 -4.82 12.78 -1.01
N GLN A 88 -4.50 13.76 -0.16
CA GLN A 88 -4.32 15.12 -0.63
C GLN A 88 -3.00 15.14 -1.41
N PRO A 89 -3.01 15.41 -2.72
CA PRO A 89 -1.77 15.67 -3.44
C PRO A 89 -1.23 17.00 -2.90
N GLY A 90 -0.21 16.95 -2.05
CA GLY A 90 0.44 18.16 -1.53
C GLY A 90 0.56 18.30 -0.01
N GLY A 91 0.44 17.22 0.77
CA GLY A 91 0.70 17.23 2.21
C GLY A 91 2.18 17.32 2.58
N ARG A 92 2.81 18.46 2.29
CA ARG A 92 4.14 18.95 2.75
C ARG A 92 5.09 17.85 3.27
N ASP A 93 5.57 17.06 2.31
CA ASP A 93 6.73 16.20 2.47
C ASP A 93 7.94 17.05 2.92
N ARG A 94 8.56 16.68 4.04
CA ARG A 94 9.84 17.27 4.48
C ARG A 94 11.04 16.68 3.70
N SER A 95 10.79 15.84 2.69
CA SER A 95 11.73 15.53 1.64
C SER A 95 11.54 16.52 0.48
N ARG A 96 12.39 17.55 0.44
CA ARG A 96 12.50 18.38 -0.77
C ARG A 96 13.04 17.51 -1.89
N SER A 97 12.40 17.64 -3.06
CA SER A 97 12.86 17.21 -4.39
C SER A 97 12.80 15.71 -4.66
N CYS A 98 11.69 15.27 -5.25
CA CYS A 98 11.72 14.05 -6.03
C CYS A 98 10.72 14.18 -7.20
N SER A 99 11.11 15.05 -8.12
CA SER A 99 10.58 15.13 -9.49
C SER A 99 11.80 15.42 -10.38
N ARG A 100 12.73 14.46 -10.44
CA ARG A 100 13.81 14.52 -11.44
C ARG A 100 13.32 13.73 -12.64
N THR A 101 12.77 14.43 -13.62
CA THR A 101 12.81 13.95 -15.00
C THR A 101 14.27 13.67 -15.33
N LYS A 102 14.61 12.43 -15.71
CA LYS A 102 15.94 12.17 -16.25
C LYS A 102 16.06 12.96 -17.56
N PRO A 103 17.03 13.87 -17.72
CA PRO A 103 17.25 14.50 -19.01
C PRO A 103 17.70 13.42 -19.99
N GLY A 104 17.04 13.37 -21.15
CA GLY A 104 17.29 12.40 -22.20
C GLY A 104 18.77 12.34 -22.56
N ALA A 105 19.32 11.13 -22.59
CA ALA A 105 20.57 10.86 -23.26
C ALA A 105 20.31 11.00 -24.76
N GLY A 106 20.92 12.02 -25.37
CA GLY A 106 21.04 12.13 -26.82
C GLY A 106 22.10 11.21 -27.40
#